data_AF-A0A293MU39-F1
#
_entry.id   AF-A0A293MU39-F1
#
_cell.length_a   1.000
_cell.length_b   1.000
_cell.length_c   1.000
_cell.angle_alpha   90.00
_cell.angle_beta   90.00
_cell.angle_gamma   90.00
#
_symmetry.space_group_name_H-M   'P 1'
#
loop_
_entity.id
_entity.type
_entity.pdbx_description
1 polymer ?
#
loop_
_entity_poly.entity_id
_entity_poly.type
_entity_poly.pdbx_seq_one_letter_code
_entity_poly.pdbx_strand_id
1 'polypeptide(L)'
;MYRRIFEAFQLSSMLQFYDPFRQQKEEALVGSMDSIRVLADFVKKNTHKDAALETLQPFVKGLVEVSLWGNQCDLSISGGDPVAVPTAALSDEAQLNNARSNLLCDHFRQLWGKLCQCRQKTIKPDITTVEGNPEKSKPASLHIVLDNAGYEFVSDLALLDYLQEAGFVGHVTLHVKAMPWFVSDITLRDLATTIRHLQASDHDATAHLAARCRKRLDEGIWTVEDDIFWTTPHPYYKMKHVRPDLHASLARADLIILKGDLNYRKLVGDRAWNPTTPFETALQGFFPSSLCALRTVKADTIAGLDEGIAELAAAKASDWMTTGQFALLQCAVR
;
A
#
# COMPACT_ATOMS: atom_id res chain seq x y z
N MET A 1 13.67 -0.55 19.34
CA MET A 1 14.06 0.87 19.35
C MET A 1 12.86 1.81 19.41
N TYR A 2 12.04 1.93 18.35
CA TYR A 2 10.91 2.90 18.28
C TYR A 2 9.94 2.85 19.46
N ARG A 3 9.63 1.66 20.02
CA ARG A 3 8.80 1.55 21.23
C ARG A 3 9.37 2.28 22.46
N ARG A 4 10.71 2.32 22.60
CA ARG A 4 11.41 3.04 23.67
C ARG A 4 11.44 4.56 23.42
N ILE A 5 11.56 4.97 22.15
CA ILE A 5 11.40 6.38 21.77
C ILE A 5 10.00 6.85 22.14
N PHE A 6 8.97 6.11 21.71
CA PHE A 6 7.59 6.42 22.05
C PHE A 6 7.33 6.45 23.56
N GLU A 7 7.88 5.50 24.32
CA GLU A 7 7.82 5.49 25.79
C GLU A 7 8.40 6.77 26.40
N ALA A 8 9.55 7.25 25.93
CA ALA A 8 10.17 8.48 26.44
C ALA A 8 9.25 9.70 26.27
N PHE A 9 8.53 9.80 25.14
CA PHE A 9 7.54 10.86 24.94
C PHE A 9 6.29 10.64 25.80
N GLN A 10 5.79 9.41 25.92
CA GLN A 10 4.62 9.10 26.75
C GLN A 10 4.84 9.38 28.25
N LEU A 11 6.08 9.25 28.74
CA LEU A 11 6.42 9.56 30.13
C LEU A 11 6.64 11.06 30.39
N SER A 12 6.66 11.89 29.34
CA SER A 12 6.80 13.35 29.47
C SER A 12 5.44 14.01 29.67
N SER A 13 5.34 14.93 30.63
CA SER A 13 4.11 15.71 30.86
C SER A 13 3.81 16.72 29.74
N MET A 14 4.84 17.18 29.01
CA MET A 14 4.72 18.25 28.01
C MET A 14 4.70 17.72 26.57
N LEU A 15 5.27 16.53 26.34
CA LEU A 15 5.50 16.00 24.99
C LEU A 15 4.76 14.68 24.71
N GLN A 16 3.79 14.31 25.54
CA GLN A 16 3.04 13.05 25.40
C GLN A 16 2.42 12.86 24.00
N PHE A 17 1.94 13.93 23.38
CA PHE A 17 1.30 13.90 22.06
C PHE A 17 2.22 14.40 20.92
N TYR A 18 3.50 14.56 21.21
CA TYR A 18 4.49 14.99 20.23
C TYR A 18 4.92 13.79 19.39
N ASP A 19 4.87 13.98 18.07
CA ASP A 19 5.45 13.04 17.12
C ASP A 19 6.80 13.62 16.65
N PRO A 20 7.93 12.98 17.03
CA PRO A 20 9.26 13.49 16.70
C PRO A 20 9.61 13.43 15.21
N PHE A 21 8.82 12.72 14.40
CA PHE A 21 9.05 12.57 12.97
C PHE A 21 8.05 13.37 12.12
N ARG A 22 7.13 14.10 12.77
CA ARG A 22 6.08 14.85 12.09
C ARG A 22 6.62 15.85 11.07
N GLN A 23 7.62 16.64 11.45
CA GLN A 23 8.16 17.69 10.59
C GLN A 23 8.68 17.10 9.28
N GLN A 24 9.48 16.03 9.36
CA GLN A 24 10.03 15.36 8.19
C GLN A 24 8.92 14.81 7.27
N LYS A 25 7.86 14.22 7.83
CA LYS A 25 6.70 13.74 7.06
C LYS A 25 5.93 14.87 6.36
N GLU A 26 5.75 16.01 7.02
CA GLU A 26 5.09 17.18 6.44
C GLU A 26 5.95 17.80 5.32
N GLU A 27 7.26 17.91 5.52
CA GLU A 27 8.21 18.38 4.51
C GLU A 27 8.23 17.47 3.28
N ALA A 28 8.21 16.14 3.45
CA ALA A 28 8.09 15.20 2.33
C ALA A 28 6.80 15.39 1.52
N LEU A 29 5.68 15.61 2.20
CA LEU A 29 4.41 15.84 1.53
C LEU A 29 4.47 17.12 0.68
N VAL A 30 4.94 18.22 1.28
CA VAL A 30 5.06 19.52 0.60
C VAL A 30 6.06 19.44 -0.56
N GLY A 31 7.20 18.79 -0.36
CA GLY A 31 8.23 18.62 -1.39
C GLY A 31 7.80 17.75 -2.57
N SER A 32 6.69 17.01 -2.44
CA SER A 32 6.17 16.12 -3.49
C SER A 32 4.94 16.68 -4.21
N MET A 33 4.56 17.94 -3.97
CA MET A 33 3.29 18.49 -4.47
C MET A 33 3.18 18.52 -6.00
N ASP A 34 4.27 18.75 -6.74
CA ASP A 34 4.22 18.74 -8.21
C ASP A 34 3.95 17.34 -8.75
N SER A 35 4.61 16.31 -8.19
CA SER A 35 4.31 14.91 -8.47
C SER A 35 2.86 14.54 -8.11
N ILE A 36 2.36 15.03 -6.98
CA ILE A 36 0.97 14.81 -6.56
C ILE A 36 -0.03 15.43 -7.55
N ARG A 37 0.25 16.64 -8.07
CA ARG A 37 -0.60 17.33 -9.05
C ARG A 37 -0.71 16.52 -10.34
N VAL A 38 0.40 16.01 -10.86
CA VAL A 38 0.41 15.14 -12.06
C VAL A 38 -0.40 13.86 -11.82
N LEU A 39 -0.25 13.23 -10.65
CA LEU A 39 -0.98 12.01 -10.31
C LEU A 39 -2.49 12.27 -10.20
N ALA A 40 -2.87 13.37 -9.55
CA ALA A 40 -4.27 13.74 -9.40
C ALA A 40 -4.93 14.04 -10.76
N ASP A 41 -4.22 14.72 -11.66
CA ASP A 41 -4.67 14.96 -13.04
C ASP A 41 -4.87 13.65 -13.81
N PHE A 42 -3.93 12.71 -13.67
CA PHE A 42 -4.03 11.40 -14.29
C PHE A 42 -5.29 10.65 -13.82
N VAL A 43 -5.53 10.58 -12.51
CA VAL A 43 -6.74 9.91 -11.97
C VAL A 43 -8.01 10.62 -12.43
N LYS A 44 -8.04 11.96 -12.38
CA LYS A 44 -9.20 12.75 -12.80
C LYS A 44 -9.58 12.50 -14.27
N LYS A 45 -8.61 12.36 -15.16
CA LYS A 45 -8.85 12.19 -16.61
C LYS A 45 -9.28 10.77 -17.01
N ASN A 46 -8.86 9.75 -16.27
CA ASN A 46 -8.94 8.35 -16.71
C ASN A 46 -9.96 7.49 -15.94
N THR A 47 -10.80 8.11 -15.11
CA THR A 47 -11.79 7.40 -14.29
C THR A 47 -13.09 7.19 -15.06
N HIS A 48 -13.34 5.95 -15.49
CA HIS A 48 -14.55 5.57 -16.23
C HIS A 48 -15.17 4.31 -15.62
N LYS A 49 -16.24 4.48 -14.84
CA LYS A 49 -16.94 3.38 -14.15
C LYS A 49 -17.43 2.28 -15.10
N ASP A 50 -17.89 2.69 -16.29
CA ASP A 50 -18.50 1.83 -17.30
C ASP A 50 -17.52 1.34 -18.38
N ALA A 51 -16.22 1.62 -18.21
CA ALA A 51 -15.22 1.14 -19.16
C ALA A 51 -15.05 -0.39 -19.13
N ALA A 52 -14.63 -0.93 -20.27
CA ALA A 52 -14.28 -2.34 -20.42
C ALA A 52 -13.01 -2.67 -19.62
N LEU A 53 -12.86 -3.94 -19.22
CA LEU A 53 -11.71 -4.39 -18.41
C LEU A 53 -10.38 -4.17 -19.14
N GLU A 54 -10.37 -4.34 -20.46
CA GLU A 54 -9.22 -4.12 -21.34
C GLU A 54 -8.75 -2.66 -21.32
N THR A 55 -9.69 -1.73 -21.17
CA THR A 55 -9.40 -0.30 -21.01
C THR A 55 -8.88 0.00 -19.61
N LEU A 56 -9.47 -0.60 -18.57
CA LEU A 56 -9.10 -0.34 -17.17
C LEU A 56 -7.74 -0.94 -16.78
N GLN A 57 -7.37 -2.09 -17.35
CA GLN A 57 -6.16 -2.84 -16.99
C GLN A 57 -4.86 -2.01 -17.02
N PRO A 58 -4.50 -1.30 -18.11
CA PRO A 58 -3.26 -0.53 -18.15
C PRO A 58 -3.23 0.60 -17.11
N PHE A 59 -4.35 1.26 -16.84
CA PHE A 59 -4.43 2.32 -15.82
C PHE A 59 -4.23 1.76 -14.42
N VAL A 60 -4.87 0.63 -14.10
CA VAL A 60 -4.66 -0.05 -12.82
C VAL A 60 -3.22 -0.53 -12.69
N LYS A 61 -2.60 -1.05 -13.76
CA LYS A 61 -1.17 -1.43 -13.74
C LYS A 61 -0.30 -0.23 -13.39
N GLY A 62 -0.50 0.89 -14.08
CA GLY A 62 0.24 2.13 -13.83
C GLY A 62 0.08 2.63 -12.38
N LEU A 63 -1.14 2.63 -11.84
CA LEU A 63 -1.38 3.07 -10.45
C LEU A 63 -0.78 2.11 -9.42
N VAL A 64 -0.79 0.79 -9.67
CA VAL A 64 -0.10 -0.19 -8.81
C VAL A 64 1.40 0.04 -8.84
N GLU A 65 1.99 0.31 -10.01
CA GLU A 65 3.41 0.62 -10.14
C GLU A 65 3.76 1.95 -9.44
N VAL A 66 2.93 2.98 -9.55
CA VAL A 66 3.13 4.25 -8.83
C VAL A 66 3.00 4.08 -7.31
N SER A 67 2.07 3.25 -6.84
CA SER A 67 1.95 2.88 -5.41
C SER A 67 3.16 2.08 -4.93
N LEU A 68 3.68 1.14 -5.74
CA LEU A 68 4.87 0.33 -5.45
C LEU A 68 6.13 1.20 -5.32
N TRP A 69 6.38 2.04 -6.32
CA TRP A 69 7.59 2.88 -6.39
C TRP A 69 7.47 4.19 -5.60
N GLY A 70 6.30 4.52 -5.05
CA GLY A 70 6.11 5.69 -4.18
C GLY A 70 7.08 5.70 -2.99
N ASN A 71 7.53 4.51 -2.56
CA ASN A 71 8.52 4.30 -1.50
C ASN A 71 9.98 4.54 -1.96
N GLN A 72 10.24 4.91 -3.22
CA GLN A 72 11.56 5.45 -3.63
C GLN A 72 11.70 6.94 -3.28
N CYS A 73 10.59 7.62 -2.97
CA CYS A 73 10.59 8.93 -2.30
C CYS A 73 10.83 8.80 -0.79
N ASP A 74 11.55 7.77 -0.34
CA ASP A 74 11.79 7.49 1.08
C ASP A 74 12.91 8.39 1.64
N LEU A 75 12.49 9.24 2.57
CA LEU A 75 13.30 10.21 3.29
C LEU A 75 14.43 9.60 4.12
N SER A 76 14.32 8.32 4.51
CA SER A 76 15.28 7.65 5.38
C SER A 76 16.53 7.19 4.64
N ILE A 77 16.43 6.98 3.33
CA ILE A 77 17.53 6.51 2.47
C ILE A 77 18.13 7.68 1.67
N SER A 78 17.33 8.69 1.29
CA SER A 78 17.80 9.80 0.44
C SER A 78 18.40 10.99 1.19
N GLY A 79 18.49 10.94 2.53
CA GLY A 79 18.99 12.08 3.31
C GLY A 79 18.18 13.37 3.15
N GLY A 80 16.93 13.27 2.68
CA GLY A 80 16.04 14.41 2.44
C GLY A 80 15.86 14.81 0.98
N ASP A 81 16.56 14.19 0.02
CA ASP A 81 16.38 14.52 -1.41
C ASP A 81 15.18 13.76 -2.03
N PRO A 82 14.22 14.45 -2.67
CA PRO A 82 13.08 13.82 -3.31
C PRO A 82 13.48 13.17 -4.64
N VAL A 83 13.54 11.84 -4.69
CA VAL A 83 13.70 11.09 -5.95
C VAL A 83 12.35 10.97 -6.65
N ALA A 84 11.97 12.02 -7.39
CA ALA A 84 10.67 12.23 -8.02
C ALA A 84 10.42 11.38 -9.29
N VAL A 85 10.67 10.06 -9.25
CA VAL A 85 10.64 9.19 -10.44
C VAL A 85 9.24 8.65 -10.84
N PRO A 86 8.28 8.31 -9.94
CA PRO A 86 7.14 7.49 -10.37
C PRO A 86 6.06 8.21 -11.19
N THR A 87 5.76 9.49 -10.94
CA THR A 87 4.62 10.15 -11.64
C THR A 87 4.97 10.58 -13.05
N ALA A 88 6.21 10.98 -13.30
CA ALA A 88 6.70 11.29 -14.64
C ALA A 88 6.59 10.07 -15.57
N ALA A 89 6.71 8.86 -15.02
CA ALA A 89 6.53 7.60 -15.73
C ALA A 89 5.07 7.33 -16.17
N LEU A 90 4.06 8.02 -15.61
CA LEU A 90 2.69 7.99 -16.14
C LEU A 90 2.55 8.79 -17.44
N SER A 91 3.50 9.68 -17.73
CA SER A 91 3.58 10.49 -18.95
C SER A 91 4.73 10.12 -19.89
N ASP A 92 5.68 9.29 -19.44
CA ASP A 92 6.88 8.88 -20.18
C ASP A 92 7.11 7.36 -20.06
N GLU A 93 6.78 6.63 -21.13
CA GLU A 93 6.94 5.17 -21.21
C GLU A 93 8.39 4.69 -21.01
N ALA A 94 9.40 5.51 -21.36
CA ALA A 94 10.79 5.12 -21.23
C ALA A 94 11.22 5.03 -19.76
N GLN A 95 10.78 5.97 -18.93
CA GLN A 95 11.03 5.96 -17.49
C GLN A 95 10.32 4.79 -16.81
N LEU A 96 9.09 4.49 -17.24
CA LEU A 96 8.34 3.35 -16.73
C LEU A 96 9.02 2.02 -17.07
N ASN A 97 9.51 1.88 -18.30
CA ASN A 97 10.25 0.70 -18.73
C ASN A 97 11.58 0.53 -17.98
N ASN A 98 12.25 1.63 -17.63
CA ASN A 98 13.45 1.57 -16.79
C ASN A 98 13.11 1.10 -15.37
N ALA A 99 12.06 1.64 -14.73
CA ALA A 99 11.61 1.17 -13.42
C ALA A 99 11.21 -0.31 -13.44
N ARG A 100 10.46 -0.74 -14.47
CA ARG A 100 10.09 -2.15 -14.68
C ARG A 100 11.29 -3.08 -14.85
N SER A 101 12.43 -2.59 -15.33
CA SER A 101 13.66 -3.39 -15.42
C SER A 101 14.25 -3.77 -14.04
N ASN A 102 13.80 -3.11 -12.97
CA ASN A 102 14.18 -3.41 -11.59
C ASN A 102 13.08 -4.18 -10.83
N LEU A 103 12.01 -4.61 -11.50
CA LEU A 103 10.99 -5.45 -10.91
C LEU A 103 11.46 -6.92 -10.94
N LEU A 104 11.85 -7.46 -9.79
CA LEU A 104 12.37 -8.83 -9.68
C LEU A 104 11.25 -9.88 -9.69
N CYS A 105 10.02 -9.46 -9.43
CA CYS A 105 8.83 -10.32 -9.44
C CYS A 105 7.62 -9.48 -9.87
N ASP A 106 6.95 -9.87 -10.96
CA ASP A 106 5.74 -9.21 -11.48
C ASP A 106 4.55 -10.20 -11.48
N HIS A 107 3.83 -10.28 -10.36
CA HIS A 107 2.57 -11.02 -10.27
C HIS A 107 1.35 -10.17 -10.65
N PHE A 108 1.49 -9.08 -11.44
CA PHE A 108 0.36 -8.21 -11.77
C PHE A 108 -0.79 -8.97 -12.44
N ARG A 109 -0.51 -9.99 -13.27
CA ARG A 109 -1.55 -10.83 -13.87
C ARG A 109 -2.42 -11.51 -12.81
N GLN A 110 -1.82 -11.98 -11.71
CA GLN A 110 -2.55 -12.62 -10.59
C GLN A 110 -3.38 -11.58 -9.84
N LEU A 111 -2.78 -10.43 -9.52
CA LEU A 111 -3.48 -9.29 -8.89
C LEU A 111 -4.68 -8.84 -9.73
N TRP A 112 -4.49 -8.70 -11.03
CA TRP A 112 -5.53 -8.31 -11.98
C TRP A 112 -6.68 -9.31 -12.01
N GLY A 113 -6.37 -10.61 -12.07
CA GLY A 113 -7.38 -11.67 -11.99
C GLY A 113 -8.22 -11.56 -10.72
N LYS A 114 -7.58 -11.28 -9.58
CA LYS A 114 -8.29 -11.08 -8.31
C LYS A 114 -9.14 -9.81 -8.31
N LEU A 115 -8.62 -8.70 -8.84
CA LEU A 115 -9.38 -7.46 -8.97
C LEU A 115 -10.61 -7.63 -9.87
N CYS A 116 -10.51 -8.37 -10.97
CA CYS A 116 -11.66 -8.69 -11.83
C CYS A 116 -12.75 -9.44 -11.06
N GLN A 117 -12.39 -10.41 -10.20
CA GLN A 117 -13.34 -11.09 -9.31
C GLN A 117 -13.99 -10.12 -8.32
N CYS A 118 -13.19 -9.24 -7.69
CA CYS A 118 -13.70 -8.21 -6.78
C CYS A 118 -14.67 -7.25 -7.48
N ARG A 119 -14.36 -6.85 -8.72
CA ARG A 119 -15.25 -6.01 -9.53
C ARG A 119 -16.55 -6.73 -9.79
N GLN A 120 -16.51 -7.98 -10.26
CA GLN A 120 -17.71 -8.78 -10.49
C GLN A 120 -18.61 -8.84 -9.26
N LYS A 121 -18.06 -9.15 -8.08
CA LYS A 121 -18.78 -9.16 -6.80
C LYS A 121 -19.40 -7.80 -6.44
N THR A 122 -18.72 -6.71 -6.79
CA THR A 122 -19.17 -5.33 -6.48
C THR A 122 -20.25 -4.82 -7.42
N ILE A 123 -20.09 -5.01 -8.74
CA ILE A 123 -21.02 -4.47 -9.76
C ILE A 123 -22.18 -5.41 -10.08
N LYS A 124 -22.03 -6.72 -9.82
CA LYS A 124 -23.07 -7.75 -10.03
C LYS A 124 -23.22 -8.57 -8.75
N PRO A 125 -23.86 -8.03 -7.70
CA PRO A 125 -24.04 -8.75 -6.46
C PRO A 125 -24.95 -9.96 -6.67
N ASP A 126 -24.53 -11.12 -6.14
CA ASP A 126 -25.34 -12.32 -6.14
C ASP A 126 -26.57 -12.11 -5.26
N ILE A 127 -27.72 -12.64 -5.68
CA ILE A 127 -28.95 -12.62 -4.90
C ILE A 127 -29.15 -14.02 -4.32
N THR A 128 -29.06 -14.12 -3.00
CA THR A 128 -29.34 -15.37 -2.27
C THR A 128 -30.62 -15.23 -1.47
N THR A 129 -31.26 -16.35 -1.12
CA THR A 129 -32.43 -16.33 -0.23
C THR A 129 -32.02 -16.85 1.14
N VAL A 130 -32.08 -15.99 2.15
CA VAL A 130 -31.81 -16.33 3.56
C VAL A 130 -33.12 -16.13 4.31
N GLU A 131 -33.62 -17.19 4.95
CA GLU A 131 -34.90 -17.17 5.69
C GLU A 131 -36.09 -16.63 4.88
N GLY A 132 -36.11 -16.90 3.56
CA GLY A 132 -37.17 -16.47 2.65
C GLY A 132 -37.04 -15.03 2.14
N ASN A 133 -36.03 -14.27 2.58
CA ASN A 133 -35.77 -12.91 2.11
C ASN A 133 -34.61 -12.88 1.11
N PRO A 134 -34.74 -12.16 -0.03
CA PRO A 134 -33.64 -11.96 -0.96
C PRO A 134 -32.58 -11.05 -0.32
N GLU A 135 -31.39 -11.59 -0.07
CA GLU A 135 -30.23 -10.88 0.44
C GLU A 135 -29.15 -10.79 -0.65
N LYS A 136 -28.71 -9.55 -0.93
CA LYS A 136 -27.64 -9.29 -1.89
C LYS A 136 -26.29 -9.56 -1.23
N SER A 137 -25.38 -10.20 -1.94
CA SER A 137 -23.99 -10.34 -1.50
C SER A 137 -23.38 -8.96 -1.24
N LYS A 138 -22.61 -8.83 -0.14
CA LYS A 138 -21.85 -7.62 0.14
C LYS A 138 -20.86 -7.34 -0.99
N PRO A 139 -20.59 -6.06 -1.32
CA PRO A 139 -19.59 -5.72 -2.34
C PRO A 139 -18.19 -6.14 -1.88
N ALA A 140 -17.23 -6.15 -2.81
CA ALA A 140 -15.87 -6.56 -2.46
C ALA A 140 -15.21 -5.60 -1.49
N SER A 141 -14.42 -6.15 -0.56
CA SER A 141 -13.71 -5.40 0.47
C SER A 141 -12.20 -5.54 0.29
N LEU A 142 -11.49 -4.42 0.42
CA LEU A 142 -10.03 -4.37 0.30
C LEU A 142 -9.43 -3.82 1.59
N HIS A 143 -8.42 -4.50 2.11
CA HIS A 143 -7.61 -3.98 3.20
C HIS A 143 -6.27 -3.53 2.64
N ILE A 144 -5.76 -2.39 3.09
CA ILE A 144 -4.40 -1.94 2.78
C ILE A 144 -3.64 -1.69 4.08
N VAL A 145 -2.49 -2.35 4.24
CA VAL A 145 -1.55 -2.11 5.33
C VAL A 145 -0.50 -1.14 4.84
N LEU A 146 -0.63 0.11 5.29
CA LEU A 146 0.13 1.23 4.80
C LEU A 146 1.57 1.23 5.36
N ASP A 147 2.49 1.83 4.62
CA ASP A 147 3.89 2.04 5.03
C ASP A 147 4.08 3.51 5.43
N ASN A 148 4.56 4.35 4.50
CA ASN A 148 4.94 5.74 4.76
C ASN A 148 3.81 6.76 4.53
N ALA A 149 3.92 7.88 5.22
CA ALA A 149 3.21 9.12 4.90
C ALA A 149 3.83 9.82 3.65
N GLY A 150 3.41 11.05 3.35
CA GLY A 150 3.94 11.80 2.21
C GLY A 150 3.45 11.26 0.87
N TYR A 151 4.33 11.29 -0.15
CA TYR A 151 3.97 10.90 -1.52
C TYR A 151 3.44 9.47 -1.64
N GLU A 152 4.04 8.51 -0.91
CA GLU A 152 3.61 7.11 -0.95
C GLU A 152 2.15 6.95 -0.51
N PHE A 153 1.74 7.63 0.56
CA PHE A 153 0.34 7.58 0.98
C PHE A 153 -0.58 8.22 -0.07
N VAL A 154 -0.16 9.30 -0.73
CA VAL A 154 -0.98 9.93 -1.78
C VAL A 154 -1.10 9.03 -3.00
N SER A 155 -0.07 8.26 -3.37
CA SER A 155 -0.19 7.27 -4.43
C SER A 155 -1.10 6.10 -4.07
N ASP A 156 -1.09 5.69 -2.81
CA ASP A 156 -2.06 4.71 -2.29
C ASP A 156 -3.49 5.25 -2.36
N LEU A 157 -3.72 6.51 -1.96
CA LEU A 157 -5.04 7.16 -2.09
C LEU A 157 -5.51 7.21 -3.55
N ALA A 158 -4.62 7.54 -4.49
CA ALA A 158 -4.93 7.58 -5.92
C ALA A 158 -5.32 6.19 -6.46
N LEU A 159 -4.58 5.14 -6.09
CA LEU A 159 -4.91 3.76 -6.44
C LEU A 159 -6.28 3.36 -5.89
N LEU A 160 -6.52 3.60 -4.60
CA LEU A 160 -7.77 3.22 -3.92
C LEU A 160 -8.97 4.01 -4.48
N ASP A 161 -8.82 5.30 -4.72
CA ASP A 161 -9.84 6.15 -5.35
C ASP A 161 -10.23 5.59 -6.72
N TYR A 162 -9.24 5.26 -7.55
CA TYR A 162 -9.48 4.69 -8.87
C TYR A 162 -10.18 3.33 -8.79
N LEU A 163 -9.72 2.43 -7.91
CA LEU A 163 -10.34 1.11 -7.72
C LEU A 163 -11.79 1.23 -7.26
N GLN A 164 -12.10 2.18 -6.38
CA GLN A 164 -13.46 2.44 -5.94
C GLN A 164 -14.35 2.99 -7.08
N GLU A 165 -13.87 4.01 -7.80
CA GLU A 165 -14.65 4.64 -8.88
C GLU A 165 -14.91 3.69 -10.05
N ALA A 166 -13.92 2.86 -10.41
CA ALA A 166 -14.07 1.82 -11.43
C ALA A 166 -14.85 0.58 -10.95
N GLY A 167 -15.30 0.58 -9.69
CA GLY A 167 -16.16 -0.45 -9.11
C GLY A 167 -15.46 -1.76 -8.77
N PHE A 168 -14.13 -1.78 -8.64
CA PHE A 168 -13.39 -2.97 -8.20
C PHE A 168 -13.67 -3.33 -6.76
N VAL A 169 -13.90 -2.33 -5.90
CA VAL A 169 -14.14 -2.50 -4.47
C VAL A 169 -15.31 -1.62 -4.04
N GLY A 170 -16.08 -2.10 -3.06
CA GLY A 170 -17.13 -1.34 -2.40
C GLY A 170 -16.72 -0.79 -1.04
N HIS A 171 -15.77 -1.44 -0.35
CA HIS A 171 -15.28 -1.02 0.96
C HIS A 171 -13.76 -1.08 1.03
N VAL A 172 -13.14 -0.12 1.70
CA VAL A 172 -11.69 -0.10 1.97
C VAL A 172 -11.39 0.08 3.46
N THR A 173 -10.48 -0.72 4.00
CA THR A 173 -9.94 -0.55 5.36
C THR A 173 -8.47 -0.18 5.27
N LEU A 174 -8.12 1.03 5.69
CA LEU A 174 -6.76 1.55 5.75
C LEU A 174 -6.16 1.25 7.12
N HIS A 175 -5.10 0.43 7.17
CA HIS A 175 -4.39 0.10 8.40
C HIS A 175 -3.18 1.03 8.56
N VAL A 176 -3.22 1.89 9.58
CA VAL A 176 -2.15 2.83 9.95
C VAL A 176 -1.42 2.35 11.21
N LYS A 177 -0.32 2.99 11.58
CA LYS A 177 0.42 2.66 12.79
C LYS A 177 -0.20 3.36 14.02
N ALA A 178 -0.27 2.63 15.13
CA ALA A 178 -0.80 3.09 16.42
C ALA A 178 0.05 4.18 17.11
N MET A 179 1.31 4.35 16.69
CA MET A 179 2.26 5.30 17.26
C MET A 179 3.30 5.71 16.20
N PRO A 180 4.06 6.80 16.41
CA PRO A 180 5.21 7.13 15.56
C PRO A 180 6.14 5.93 15.43
N TRP A 181 6.34 5.48 14.19
CA TRP A 181 6.97 4.19 13.89
C TRP A 181 7.83 4.34 12.65
N PHE A 182 9.01 3.73 12.66
CA PHE A 182 9.92 3.68 11.50
C PHE A 182 10.13 5.03 10.77
N VAL A 183 10.17 6.13 11.54
CA VAL A 183 10.32 7.52 11.07
C VAL A 183 9.12 8.00 10.25
N SER A 184 8.96 7.47 9.04
CA SER A 184 8.01 7.94 8.04
C SER A 184 6.67 7.21 8.06
N ASP A 185 6.51 6.13 8.84
CA ASP A 185 5.26 5.37 8.80
C ASP A 185 4.05 6.22 9.18
N ILE A 186 2.98 6.01 8.44
CA ILE A 186 1.74 6.77 8.58
C ILE A 186 0.98 6.39 9.86
N THR A 187 0.57 7.41 10.60
CA THR A 187 -0.38 7.32 11.72
C THR A 187 -1.73 7.96 11.34
N LEU A 188 -2.74 7.81 12.21
CA LEU A 188 -4.04 8.48 12.03
C LEU A 188 -3.92 10.00 11.86
N ARG A 189 -2.98 10.63 12.60
CA ARG A 189 -2.75 12.08 12.53
C ARG A 189 -2.18 12.49 11.18
N ASP A 190 -1.23 11.71 10.66
CA ASP A 190 -0.61 11.97 9.35
C ASP A 190 -1.65 11.86 8.24
N LEU A 191 -2.47 10.82 8.25
CA LEU A 191 -3.57 10.65 7.31
C LEU A 191 -4.50 11.88 7.28
N ALA A 192 -4.93 12.32 8.47
CA ALA A 192 -5.81 13.49 8.59
C ALA A 192 -5.13 14.78 8.10
N THR A 193 -3.83 14.94 8.37
CA THR A 193 -3.03 16.08 7.90
C THR A 193 -2.85 16.04 6.39
N THR A 194 -2.52 14.90 5.80
CA THR A 194 -2.39 14.74 4.34
C THR A 194 -3.70 15.09 3.65
N ILE A 195 -4.83 14.51 4.05
CA ILE A 195 -6.13 14.81 3.45
C ILE A 195 -6.44 16.31 3.54
N ARG A 196 -6.25 16.94 4.71
CA ARG A 196 -6.48 18.37 4.89
C ARG A 196 -5.58 19.23 3.98
N HIS A 197 -4.31 18.87 3.88
CA HIS A 197 -3.35 19.58 3.04
C HIS A 197 -3.73 19.51 1.57
N LEU A 198 -4.08 18.31 1.08
CA LEU A 198 -4.52 18.13 -0.31
C LEU A 198 -5.85 18.83 -0.61
N GLN A 199 -6.81 18.83 0.33
CA GLN A 199 -8.07 19.55 0.18
C GLN A 199 -7.88 21.07 0.09
N ALA A 200 -6.87 21.61 0.76
CA ALA A 200 -6.52 23.03 0.74
C ALA A 200 -5.65 23.43 -0.47
N SER A 201 -5.29 22.48 -1.33
CA SER A 201 -4.51 22.72 -2.55
C SER A 201 -5.26 23.67 -3.50
N ASP A 202 -4.51 24.58 -4.13
CA ASP A 202 -4.98 25.45 -5.22
C ASP A 202 -5.20 24.70 -6.54
N HIS A 203 -4.56 23.55 -6.69
CA HIS A 203 -4.73 22.67 -7.83
C HIS A 203 -6.03 21.87 -7.76
N ASP A 204 -6.91 22.10 -8.74
CA ASP A 204 -8.27 21.55 -8.78
C ASP A 204 -8.34 20.02 -8.68
N ALA A 205 -7.53 19.29 -9.46
CA ALA A 205 -7.59 17.82 -9.44
C ALA A 205 -7.13 17.24 -8.09
N THR A 206 -6.16 17.88 -7.45
CA THR A 206 -5.65 17.48 -6.12
C THR A 206 -6.71 17.68 -5.05
N ALA A 207 -7.35 18.85 -5.02
CA ALA A 207 -8.43 19.14 -4.08
C ALA A 207 -9.62 18.18 -4.27
N HIS A 208 -9.97 17.86 -5.52
CA HIS A 208 -11.04 16.91 -5.83
C HIS A 208 -10.73 15.46 -5.42
N LEU A 209 -9.49 14.99 -5.64
CA LEU A 209 -9.06 13.66 -5.17
C LEU A 209 -9.23 13.57 -3.65
N ALA A 210 -8.75 14.57 -2.92
CA ALA A 210 -8.83 14.60 -1.47
C ALA A 210 -10.27 14.72 -0.96
N ALA A 211 -11.13 15.51 -1.63
CA ALA A 211 -12.54 15.62 -1.30
C ALA A 211 -13.29 14.28 -1.48
N ARG A 212 -13.01 13.52 -2.55
CA ARG A 212 -13.58 12.16 -2.74
C ARG A 212 -13.12 11.20 -1.65
N CYS A 213 -11.82 11.17 -1.35
CA CYS A 213 -11.27 10.33 -0.28
C CYS A 213 -11.91 10.69 1.08
N ARG A 214 -12.01 11.99 1.38
CA ARG A 214 -12.63 12.47 2.62
C ARG A 214 -14.09 12.07 2.74
N LYS A 215 -14.86 12.26 1.67
CA LYS A 215 -16.27 11.86 1.62
C LYS A 215 -16.45 10.37 1.93
N ARG A 216 -15.61 9.48 1.37
CA ARG A 216 -15.68 8.04 1.63
C ARG A 216 -15.35 7.68 3.08
N LEU A 217 -14.42 8.40 3.69
CA LEU A 217 -14.11 8.25 5.12
C LEU A 217 -15.31 8.69 5.98
N ASP A 218 -15.91 9.85 5.68
CA ASP A 218 -17.06 10.38 6.42
C ASP A 218 -18.32 9.49 6.24
N GLU A 219 -18.49 8.85 5.08
CA GLU A 219 -19.60 7.92 4.77
C GLU A 219 -19.34 6.47 5.26
N GLY A 220 -18.16 6.18 5.80
CA GLY A 220 -17.77 4.83 6.26
C GLY A 220 -17.53 3.80 5.14
N ILE A 221 -17.50 4.25 3.88
CA ILE A 221 -17.07 3.44 2.72
C ILE A 221 -15.59 3.10 2.84
N TRP A 222 -14.81 4.06 3.35
CA TRP A 222 -13.45 3.86 3.79
C TRP A 222 -13.39 3.95 5.31
N THR A 223 -12.62 3.06 5.92
CA THR A 223 -12.43 2.99 7.37
C THR A 223 -10.94 3.00 7.68
N VAL A 224 -10.56 3.57 8.83
CA VAL A 224 -9.16 3.62 9.27
C VAL A 224 -9.03 2.86 10.58
N GLU A 225 -8.08 1.94 10.64
CA GLU A 225 -7.77 1.15 11.83
C GLU A 225 -6.29 1.34 12.19
N ASP A 226 -6.00 1.63 13.46
CA ASP A 226 -4.65 1.86 14.00
C ASP A 226 -4.24 0.76 14.98
N ASP A 227 -4.47 -0.49 14.59
CA ASP A 227 -4.29 -1.64 15.46
C ASP A 227 -2.86 -1.74 16.04
N ILE A 228 -2.77 -1.96 17.36
CA ILE A 228 -1.48 -2.04 18.06
C ILE A 228 -0.57 -3.13 17.46
N PHE A 229 -1.12 -4.21 16.88
CA PHE A 229 -0.35 -5.32 16.33
C PHE A 229 0.69 -4.85 15.31
N TRP A 230 0.34 -3.86 14.47
CA TRP A 230 1.21 -3.31 13.43
C TRP A 230 2.50 -2.70 14.01
N THR A 231 2.47 -2.28 15.27
CA THR A 231 3.59 -1.67 16.00
C THR A 231 4.20 -2.60 17.06
N THR A 232 3.81 -3.87 17.09
CA THR A 232 4.48 -4.92 17.88
C THR A 232 5.68 -5.51 17.13
N PRO A 233 6.61 -6.24 17.79
CA PRO A 233 7.70 -6.93 17.11
C PRO A 233 7.26 -8.24 16.43
N HIS A 234 6.00 -8.66 16.55
CA HIS A 234 5.57 -9.97 16.08
C HIS A 234 5.53 -10.04 14.54
N PRO A 235 6.00 -11.15 13.95
CA PRO A 235 5.78 -11.44 12.53
C PRO A 235 4.31 -11.85 12.29
N TYR A 236 3.85 -11.75 11.05
CA TYR A 236 2.43 -11.89 10.71
C TYR A 236 1.87 -13.30 10.93
N TYR A 237 2.69 -14.33 10.78
CA TYR A 237 2.26 -15.71 11.09
C TYR A 237 1.89 -15.94 12.56
N LYS A 238 2.27 -15.03 13.49
CA LYS A 238 1.80 -15.08 14.89
C LYS A 238 0.45 -14.39 15.11
N MET A 239 -0.05 -13.62 14.14
CA MET A 239 -1.24 -12.77 14.30
C MET A 239 -2.47 -13.55 14.74
N LYS A 240 -2.72 -14.74 14.16
CA LYS A 240 -3.86 -15.59 14.52
C LYS A 240 -3.91 -15.93 16.02
N HIS A 241 -2.75 -16.02 16.67
CA HIS A 241 -2.65 -16.36 18.09
C HIS A 241 -2.60 -15.12 18.99
N VAL A 242 -1.88 -14.07 18.58
CA VAL A 242 -1.64 -12.89 19.43
C VAL A 242 -2.69 -11.78 19.26
N ARG A 243 -3.34 -11.71 18.09
CA ARG A 243 -4.45 -10.79 17.79
C ARG A 243 -5.48 -11.46 16.87
N PRO A 244 -6.24 -12.45 17.38
CA PRO A 244 -7.20 -13.21 16.60
C PRO A 244 -8.27 -12.34 15.93
N ASP A 245 -8.72 -11.26 16.58
CA ASP A 245 -9.75 -10.37 16.02
C ASP A 245 -9.27 -9.63 14.77
N LEU A 246 -8.00 -9.18 14.75
CA LEU A 246 -7.41 -8.55 13.58
C LEU A 246 -7.28 -9.58 12.45
N HIS A 247 -6.78 -10.78 12.75
CA HIS A 247 -6.69 -11.85 11.76
C HIS A 247 -8.07 -12.22 11.19
N ALA A 248 -9.11 -12.28 12.03
CA ALA A 248 -10.49 -12.53 11.59
C ALA A 248 -11.04 -11.38 10.74
N SER A 249 -10.66 -10.13 11.04
CA SER A 249 -10.97 -8.96 10.20
C SER A 249 -10.33 -9.08 8.82
N LEU A 250 -9.03 -9.34 8.75
CA LEU A 250 -8.30 -9.57 7.49
C LEU A 250 -8.86 -10.75 6.69
N ALA A 251 -9.30 -11.82 7.36
CA ALA A 251 -9.86 -12.99 6.70
C ALA A 251 -11.23 -12.74 6.03
N ARG A 252 -11.92 -11.65 6.37
CA ARG A 252 -13.17 -11.22 5.71
C ARG A 252 -12.92 -10.38 4.45
N ALA A 253 -11.70 -9.85 4.28
CA ALA A 253 -11.34 -9.07 3.10
C ALA A 253 -11.31 -9.95 1.85
N ASP A 254 -11.63 -9.39 0.69
CA ASP A 254 -11.45 -10.06 -0.60
C ASP A 254 -10.02 -9.92 -1.14
N LEU A 255 -9.33 -8.83 -0.76
CA LEU A 255 -7.94 -8.57 -1.11
C LEU A 255 -7.24 -7.79 0.01
N ILE A 256 -5.99 -8.15 0.31
CA ILE A 256 -5.12 -7.42 1.22
C ILE A 256 -3.91 -6.91 0.46
N ILE A 257 -3.65 -5.61 0.47
CA ILE A 257 -2.43 -5.00 -0.06
C ILE A 257 -1.50 -4.67 1.12
N LEU A 258 -0.25 -5.09 1.04
CA LEU A 258 0.79 -4.83 2.05
C LEU A 258 1.87 -3.96 1.43
N LYS A 259 2.04 -2.74 1.92
CA LYS A 259 2.98 -1.76 1.36
C LYS A 259 4.35 -1.83 2.02
N GLY A 260 5.42 -1.78 1.23
CA GLY A 260 6.76 -1.48 1.70
C GLY A 260 7.51 -2.63 2.38
N ASP A 261 8.74 -2.31 2.76
CA ASP A 261 9.75 -3.29 3.17
C ASP A 261 9.46 -3.89 4.55
N LEU A 262 9.05 -3.08 5.53
CA LEU A 262 8.78 -3.58 6.88
C LEU A 262 7.59 -4.55 6.91
N ASN A 263 6.53 -4.26 6.15
CA ASN A 263 5.41 -5.17 6.00
C ASN A 263 5.87 -6.50 5.39
N TYR A 264 6.71 -6.47 4.35
CA TYR A 264 7.25 -7.69 3.76
C TYR A 264 8.11 -8.49 4.73
N ARG A 265 9.01 -7.83 5.47
CA ARG A 265 9.84 -8.47 6.49
C ARG A 265 8.99 -9.18 7.54
N LYS A 266 7.95 -8.52 8.05
CA LYS A 266 7.01 -9.16 8.99
C LYS A 266 6.20 -10.28 8.35
N LEU A 267 5.87 -10.16 7.07
CA LEU A 267 5.14 -11.17 6.29
C LEU A 267 5.94 -12.47 6.15
N VAL A 268 7.23 -12.36 5.81
CA VAL A 268 8.13 -13.51 5.65
C VAL A 268 8.92 -13.87 6.92
N GLY A 269 8.67 -13.16 8.03
CA GLY A 269 9.29 -13.39 9.32
C GLY A 269 10.77 -12.99 9.43
N ASP A 270 11.25 -12.13 8.53
CA ASP A 270 12.60 -11.53 8.52
C ASP A 270 13.72 -12.58 8.63
N ARG A 271 13.65 -13.64 7.79
CA ARG A 271 14.58 -14.77 7.80
C ARG A 271 15.48 -14.78 6.56
N ALA A 272 16.64 -15.40 6.68
CA ALA A 272 17.53 -15.71 5.56
C ALA A 272 16.96 -16.86 4.71
N TRP A 273 15.87 -16.58 3.98
CA TRP A 273 15.30 -17.51 3.01
C TRP A 273 16.25 -17.72 1.84
N ASN A 274 16.25 -18.93 1.26
CA ASN A 274 16.77 -19.06 -0.10
C ASN A 274 15.85 -18.22 -1.01
N PRO A 275 16.38 -17.32 -1.87
CA PRO A 275 15.56 -16.47 -2.73
C PRO A 275 14.49 -17.20 -3.55
N THR A 276 14.73 -18.46 -3.93
CA THR A 276 13.78 -19.28 -4.69
C THR A 276 12.79 -20.07 -3.83
N THR A 277 12.87 -19.96 -2.50
CA THR A 277 11.86 -20.54 -1.59
C THR A 277 10.48 -20.02 -1.97
N PRO A 278 9.46 -20.87 -2.22
CA PRO A 278 8.15 -20.40 -2.65
C PRO A 278 7.55 -19.37 -1.70
N PHE A 279 6.97 -18.29 -2.24
CA PHE A 279 6.45 -17.19 -1.43
C PHE A 279 5.45 -17.66 -0.37
N GLU A 280 4.53 -18.56 -0.74
CA GLU A 280 3.55 -19.16 0.19
C GLU A 280 4.20 -19.91 1.36
N THR A 281 5.35 -20.54 1.13
CA THR A 281 6.13 -21.18 2.21
C THR A 281 6.70 -20.13 3.15
N ALA A 282 7.24 -19.03 2.60
CA ALA A 282 7.81 -17.93 3.38
C ALA A 282 6.76 -17.20 4.24
N LEU A 283 5.48 -17.21 3.83
CA LEU A 283 4.36 -16.68 4.63
C LEU A 283 4.15 -17.43 5.96
N GLN A 284 4.72 -18.63 6.11
CA GLN A 284 4.66 -19.43 7.34
C GLN A 284 3.22 -19.64 7.86
N GLY A 285 2.28 -19.82 6.94
CA GLY A 285 0.85 -20.02 7.25
C GLY A 285 0.06 -18.73 7.48
N PHE A 286 0.66 -17.54 7.37
CA PHE A 286 -0.10 -16.29 7.31
C PHE A 286 -0.77 -16.14 5.94
N PHE A 287 -1.99 -16.67 5.84
CA PHE A 287 -2.79 -16.56 4.62
C PHE A 287 -4.27 -16.31 4.94
N PRO A 288 -4.61 -15.17 5.58
CA PRO A 288 -5.98 -14.88 5.99
C PRO A 288 -6.93 -14.71 4.81
N SER A 289 -6.46 -14.09 3.72
CA SER A 289 -7.15 -13.91 2.44
C SER A 289 -6.13 -13.80 1.31
N SER A 290 -6.59 -13.61 0.07
CA SER A 290 -5.71 -13.23 -1.05
C SER A 290 -4.95 -11.95 -0.70
N LEU A 291 -3.64 -11.95 -0.91
CA LEU A 291 -2.78 -10.83 -0.57
C LEU A 291 -1.80 -10.49 -1.69
N CYS A 292 -1.40 -9.23 -1.73
CA CYS A 292 -0.38 -8.69 -2.62
C CYS A 292 0.59 -7.84 -1.80
N ALA A 293 1.87 -8.17 -1.85
CA ALA A 293 2.94 -7.36 -1.30
C ALA A 293 3.52 -6.46 -2.39
N LEU A 294 3.50 -5.15 -2.14
CA LEU A 294 4.12 -4.13 -2.98
C LEU A 294 5.34 -3.59 -2.23
N ARG A 295 6.53 -4.09 -2.57
CA ARG A 295 7.76 -3.82 -1.83
C ARG A 295 8.85 -3.27 -2.74
N THR A 296 9.50 -2.18 -2.32
CA THR A 296 10.88 -1.89 -2.73
C THR A 296 11.86 -2.58 -1.78
N VAL A 297 12.92 -3.19 -2.31
CA VAL A 297 13.81 -4.08 -1.55
C VAL A 297 14.81 -3.26 -0.74
N LYS A 298 14.65 -3.25 0.59
CA LYS A 298 15.47 -2.49 1.55
C LYS A 298 15.97 -3.33 2.73
N ALA A 299 15.87 -4.65 2.63
CA ALA A 299 16.41 -5.60 3.59
C ALA A 299 16.76 -6.96 2.97
N ASP A 300 17.69 -7.66 3.62
CA ASP A 300 18.33 -8.92 3.19
C ASP A 300 17.43 -10.17 3.24
N THR A 301 16.12 -9.99 3.37
CA THR A 301 15.14 -11.09 3.32
C THR A 301 14.40 -11.04 1.99
N ILE A 302 14.34 -12.17 1.27
CA ILE A 302 13.61 -12.28 0.02
C ILE A 302 13.24 -13.73 -0.26
N ALA A 303 12.08 -13.97 -0.86
CA ALA A 303 11.61 -15.29 -1.22
C ALA A 303 10.74 -15.23 -2.48
N GLY A 304 10.54 -16.36 -3.13
CA GLY A 304 9.65 -16.56 -4.27
C GLY A 304 10.12 -15.87 -5.56
N LEU A 305 11.44 -15.72 -5.73
CA LEU A 305 12.03 -15.35 -7.01
C LEU A 305 12.22 -16.58 -7.90
N ASP A 306 12.21 -16.36 -9.22
CA ASP A 306 12.63 -17.38 -10.18
C ASP A 306 14.15 -17.62 -10.08
N GLU A 307 14.59 -18.82 -10.46
CA GLU A 307 16.00 -19.20 -10.51
C GLU A 307 16.81 -18.20 -11.35
N GLY A 308 17.95 -17.74 -10.82
CA GLY A 308 18.86 -16.79 -11.49
C GLY A 308 18.52 -15.31 -11.31
N ILE A 309 17.31 -14.94 -10.85
CA ILE A 309 16.92 -13.53 -10.72
C ILE A 309 17.70 -12.82 -9.60
N ALA A 310 17.94 -13.50 -8.48
CA ALA A 310 18.72 -12.94 -7.38
C ALA A 310 20.19 -12.69 -7.80
N GLU A 311 20.77 -13.61 -8.56
CA GLU A 311 22.12 -13.52 -9.10
C GLU A 311 22.24 -12.37 -10.12
N LEU A 312 21.24 -12.19 -10.98
CA LEU A 312 21.18 -11.07 -11.91
C LEU A 312 21.10 -9.71 -11.18
N ALA A 313 20.30 -9.63 -10.10
CA ALA A 313 20.21 -8.44 -9.27
C ALA A 313 21.56 -8.14 -8.59
N ALA A 314 22.19 -9.16 -7.99
CA ALA A 314 23.49 -9.05 -7.34
C ALA A 314 24.63 -8.67 -8.29
N ALA A 315 24.58 -9.14 -9.54
CA ALA A 315 25.52 -8.74 -10.58
C ALA A 315 25.35 -7.28 -11.02
N LYS A 316 24.12 -6.74 -10.95
CA LYS A 316 23.81 -5.35 -11.29
C LYS A 316 24.20 -4.37 -10.17
N ALA A 317 23.99 -4.74 -8.91
CA ALA A 317 24.38 -3.94 -7.75
C ALA A 317 24.72 -4.84 -6.55
N SER A 318 25.89 -4.66 -5.93
CA SER A 318 26.32 -5.49 -4.80
C SER A 318 25.48 -5.27 -3.53
N ASP A 319 24.81 -4.13 -3.43
CA ASP A 319 23.92 -3.70 -2.33
C ASP A 319 22.43 -3.70 -2.75
N TRP A 320 22.07 -4.49 -3.77
CA TRP A 320 20.73 -4.51 -4.38
C TRP A 320 19.57 -4.75 -3.40
N MET A 321 19.83 -5.38 -2.25
CA MET A 321 18.80 -5.64 -1.23
C MET A 321 18.58 -4.48 -0.25
N THR A 322 19.43 -3.45 -0.23
CA THR A 322 19.39 -2.40 0.79
C THR A 322 19.11 -1.01 0.25
N THR A 323 19.15 -0.82 -1.07
CA THR A 323 19.04 0.52 -1.70
C THR A 323 17.62 0.93 -2.06
N GLY A 324 16.65 0.01 -2.10
CA GLY A 324 15.32 0.28 -2.63
C GLY A 324 15.26 0.42 -4.16
N GLN A 325 16.36 0.14 -4.88
CA GLN A 325 16.42 0.20 -6.35
C GLN A 325 15.52 -0.85 -7.00
N PHE A 326 15.41 -2.02 -6.39
CA PHE A 326 14.63 -3.15 -6.88
C PHE A 326 13.28 -3.26 -6.18
N ALA A 327 12.33 -3.95 -6.80
CA ALA A 327 11.00 -4.14 -6.24
C ALA A 327 10.39 -5.51 -6.51
N LEU A 328 9.33 -5.80 -5.77
CA LEU A 328 8.49 -6.98 -5.86
C LEU A 328 7.03 -6.56 -5.90
N LEU A 329 6.30 -7.10 -6.88
CA LEU A 329 4.84 -7.20 -6.87
C LEU A 329 4.52 -8.67 -6.72
N GLN A 330 4.33 -9.12 -5.49
CA GLN A 330 4.24 -10.55 -5.17
C GLN A 330 2.87 -10.89 -4.57
N CYS A 331 2.15 -11.77 -5.25
CA CYS A 331 0.81 -12.21 -4.84
C CYS A 331 0.83 -13.62 -4.24
N ALA A 332 -0.08 -13.85 -3.29
CA ALA A 332 -0.60 -15.16 -2.93
C ALA A 332 -2.14 -15.06 -3.00
N VAL A 333 -2.78 -15.81 -3.88
CA VAL A 333 -4.21 -15.66 -4.22
C VAL A 333 -4.95 -16.97 -3.99
N ARG A 334 -6.12 -16.86 -3.35
CA ARG A 334 -7.12 -17.93 -3.21
C ARG A 334 -8.08 -18.00 -4.39
#